data_AF-A0A7S5EB82-F1
#
_entry.id   AF-A0A7S5EB82-F1
#
_cell.length_a   1.000
_cell.length_b   1.000
_cell.length_c   1.000
_cell.angle_alpha   90.00
_cell.angle_beta   90.00
_cell.angle_gamma   90.00
#
_symmetry.space_group_name_H-M   'P 1'
#
loop_
_entity.id
_entity.type
_entity.pdbx_description
1 polymer ?
#
loop_
_entity_poly.entity_id
_entity_poly.type
_entity_poly.pdbx_seq_one_letter_code
_entity_poly.pdbx_strand_id
1 'polypeptide(L)'
;EWDPSKDKYITVKYDATTAVAAKALNKEALQAEVGLPVDRKIPLVAFIGRLEEQKGPDVMAAAIPELMEEDVQIILLGTGKKKFERMLMSAEEKYPGKVRAVVRFNAALAHHIM
;
A
#
# COMPACT_ATOMS: atom_id res chain seq x y z
N GLU A 1 17.44 -4.22 9.40
CA GLU A 1 16.87 -4.17 8.03
C GLU A 1 15.66 -3.25 7.96
N TRP A 2 14.77 -3.29 8.95
CA TRP A 2 13.69 -2.31 9.15
C TRP A 2 14.10 -1.20 10.12
N ASP A 3 15.04 -0.35 9.69
CA ASP A 3 15.49 0.81 10.45
C ASP A 3 15.38 2.03 9.53
N PRO A 4 14.41 2.93 9.72
CA PRO A 4 14.18 4.05 8.80
C PRO A 4 15.37 5.01 8.73
N SER A 5 16.32 4.97 9.67
CA SER A 5 17.54 5.79 9.57
C SER A 5 18.55 5.22 8.56
N LYS A 6 18.40 3.96 8.15
CA LYS A 6 19.36 3.21 7.32
C LYS A 6 18.71 2.46 6.17
N ASP A 7 17.39 2.33 6.16
CA ASP A 7 16.65 1.61 5.14
C ASP A 7 16.89 2.22 3.77
N LYS A 8 17.30 1.37 2.83
CA LYS A 8 17.66 1.77 1.46
C LYS A 8 16.45 1.78 0.53
N TYR A 9 15.32 1.24 0.97
CA TYR A 9 14.11 1.12 0.16
C TYR A 9 13.12 2.27 0.40
N ILE A 10 13.31 3.07 1.46
CA ILE A 10 12.58 4.33 1.62
C ILE A 10 13.37 5.48 0.98
N THR A 11 12.63 6.42 0.40
CA THR A 11 13.22 7.54 -0.35
C THR A 11 13.96 8.51 0.57
N VAL A 12 13.36 8.80 1.72
CA VAL A 12 13.90 9.71 2.74
C VAL A 12 14.07 8.94 4.03
N LYS A 13 15.33 8.78 4.44
CA LYS A 13 15.68 8.20 5.75
C LYS A 13 15.28 9.15 6.87
N TYR A 14 14.84 8.58 7.98
CA TYR A 14 14.38 9.37 9.12
C TYR A 14 14.61 8.70 10.45
N ASP A 15 14.54 9.51 11.50
CA ASP A 15 14.55 9.12 12.90
C ASP A 15 13.30 9.67 13.61
N ALA A 16 13.24 9.50 14.93
CA ALA A 16 12.10 9.98 15.73
C ALA A 16 11.87 11.49 15.64
N THR A 17 12.90 12.28 15.33
CA THR A 17 12.82 13.75 15.29
C THR A 17 12.35 14.28 13.93
N THR A 18 12.61 13.52 12.86
CA THR A 18 12.32 13.90 11.47
C THR A 18 11.13 13.15 10.86
N ALA A 19 10.59 12.16 11.58
CA ALA A 19 9.57 11.22 11.11
C ALA A 19 8.37 11.89 10.44
N VAL A 20 7.83 12.99 10.98
CA VAL A 20 6.64 13.64 10.43
C VAL A 20 6.87 14.17 9.02
N ALA A 21 7.97 14.88 8.80
CA ALA A 21 8.29 15.45 7.50
C ALA A 21 8.70 14.36 6.49
N ALA A 22 9.52 13.40 6.94
CA ALA A 22 9.98 12.31 6.08
C ALA A 22 8.86 11.35 5.67
N LYS A 23 7.90 11.05 6.56
CA LYS A 23 6.73 10.22 6.20
C LYS A 23 5.86 10.87 5.13
N ALA A 24 5.72 12.19 5.15
CA ALA A 24 4.99 12.89 4.08
C ALA A 24 5.71 12.71 2.72
N LEU A 25 7.03 12.87 2.70
CA LEU A 25 7.84 12.70 1.48
C LEU A 25 7.87 11.25 0.98
N ASN A 26 8.02 10.28 1.89
CA ASN A 26 7.96 8.86 1.55
C ASN A 26 6.57 8.46 1.03
N LYS A 27 5.49 9.03 1.58
CA LYS A 27 4.15 8.77 1.05
C LYS A 27 3.99 9.26 -0.39
N GLU A 28 4.47 10.46 -0.71
CA GLU A 28 4.43 11.00 -2.07
C GLU A 28 5.26 10.14 -3.03
N ALA A 29 6.46 9.72 -2.61
CA ALA A 29 7.32 8.85 -3.39
C ALA A 29 6.67 7.47 -3.63
N LEU A 30 6.04 6.90 -2.61
CA LEU A 30 5.32 5.64 -2.70
C LEU A 30 4.13 5.76 -3.66
N GLN A 31 3.30 6.81 -3.54
CA GLN A 31 2.19 7.08 -4.47
C GLN A 31 2.69 7.12 -5.92
N ALA A 32 3.80 7.85 -6.17
CA ALA A 32 4.41 7.93 -7.50
C ALA A 32 4.93 6.58 -7.99
N GLU A 33 5.62 5.80 -7.14
CA GLU A 33 6.15 4.48 -7.48
C GLU A 33 5.04 3.51 -7.90
N VAL A 34 3.89 3.56 -7.22
CA VAL A 34 2.78 2.65 -7.49
C VAL A 34 1.79 3.17 -8.54
N GLY A 35 1.99 4.38 -9.04
CA GLY A 35 1.14 5.00 -10.08
C GLY A 35 -0.18 5.58 -9.56
N LEU A 36 -0.27 5.89 -8.26
CA LEU A 36 -1.41 6.58 -7.67
C LEU A 36 -1.23 8.11 -7.79
N PRO A 37 -2.31 8.90 -7.80
CA PRO A 37 -2.22 10.35 -7.67
C PRO A 37 -1.39 10.76 -6.45
N VAL A 38 -0.40 11.63 -6.67
CA VAL A 38 0.50 12.08 -5.61
C VAL A 38 -0.16 13.22 -4.85
N ASP A 39 -0.57 12.94 -3.62
CA ASP A 39 -1.07 13.94 -2.67
C ASP A 39 -0.81 13.47 -1.23
N ARG A 40 0.04 14.21 -0.52
CA ARG A 40 0.37 13.95 0.89
C ARG A 40 -0.81 14.12 1.85
N LYS A 41 -1.95 14.67 1.43
CA LYS A 41 -3.14 14.85 2.28
C LYS A 41 -4.08 13.65 2.22
N ILE A 42 -4.12 12.94 1.09
CA ILE A 42 -4.93 11.73 0.93
C ILE A 42 -4.40 10.63 1.87
N PRO A 43 -5.22 10.04 2.76
CA PRO A 43 -4.82 8.90 3.56
C PRO A 43 -4.49 7.70 2.66
N LEU A 44 -3.42 6.99 3.02
CA LEU A 44 -2.97 5.79 2.31
C LEU A 44 -3.07 4.60 3.27
N VAL A 45 -3.93 3.65 2.93
CA VAL A 45 -4.11 2.39 3.65
C VAL A 45 -3.37 1.30 2.90
N ALA A 46 -2.67 0.42 3.62
CA ALA A 46 -1.98 -0.68 2.99
C ALA A 46 -2.29 -2.02 3.66
N PHE A 47 -2.42 -3.05 2.83
CA PHE A 47 -2.41 -4.45 3.25
C PHE A 47 -1.16 -5.11 2.70
N ILE A 48 -0.36 -5.71 3.58
CA ILE A 48 0.80 -6.51 3.21
C ILE A 48 0.66 -7.89 3.84
N GLY A 49 0.61 -8.94 3.05
CA GLY A 49 0.59 -10.28 3.61
C GLY A 49 0.24 -11.40 2.64
N ARG A 50 0.16 -12.61 3.20
CA ARG A 50 -0.32 -13.79 2.46
C ARG A 50 -1.83 -13.66 2.22
N LEU A 51 -2.23 -13.97 0.99
CA LEU A 51 -3.63 -13.98 0.58
C LEU A 51 -4.24 -15.34 0.90
N GLU A 52 -4.60 -15.51 2.16
CA GLU A 52 -5.21 -16.70 2.76
C GLU A 52 -6.33 -16.27 3.72
N GLU A 53 -7.33 -17.12 3.96
CA GLU A 53 -8.55 -16.80 4.71
C GLU A 53 -8.24 -16.25 6.10
N GLN A 54 -7.30 -16.84 6.83
CA GLN A 54 -6.93 -16.39 8.18
C GLN A 54 -6.21 -15.03 8.21
N LYS A 55 -5.97 -14.40 7.05
CA LYS A 55 -5.42 -13.05 6.91
C LYS A 55 -6.47 -12.01 6.51
N GLY A 56 -7.72 -12.42 6.33
CA GLY A 56 -8.84 -11.53 6.04
C GLY A 56 -8.80 -10.75 4.71
N PRO A 57 -8.21 -11.24 3.60
CA PRO A 57 -8.23 -10.52 2.33
C PRO A 57 -9.65 -10.36 1.77
N ASP A 58 -10.56 -11.26 2.12
CA ASP A 58 -12.01 -11.15 1.86
C ASP A 58 -12.67 -10.01 2.64
N VAL A 59 -12.37 -9.88 3.94
CA VAL A 59 -12.92 -8.81 4.78
C VAL A 59 -12.50 -7.44 4.25
N MET A 60 -11.20 -7.30 3.95
CA MET A 60 -10.67 -6.06 3.39
C MET A 60 -11.27 -5.76 2.01
N ALA A 61 -11.35 -6.74 1.11
CA ALA A 61 -11.95 -6.54 -0.20
C ALA A 61 -13.44 -6.17 -0.13
N ALA A 62 -14.18 -6.68 0.86
CA ALA A 62 -15.58 -6.32 1.09
C ALA A 62 -15.75 -4.87 1.55
N ALA A 63 -14.75 -4.30 2.25
CA ALA A 63 -14.76 -2.90 2.70
C ALA A 63 -14.33 -1.89 1.62
N ILE A 64 -13.62 -2.33 0.57
CA ILE A 64 -13.11 -1.43 -0.48
C ILE A 64 -14.22 -0.56 -1.08
N PRO A 65 -15.39 -1.08 -1.51
CA PRO A 65 -16.41 -0.24 -2.14
C PRO A 65 -16.85 0.95 -1.28
N GLU A 66 -17.08 0.74 0.01
CA GLU A 66 -17.44 1.81 0.96
C GLU A 66 -16.28 2.81 1.13
N LEU A 67 -15.04 2.31 1.27
CA LEU A 67 -13.86 3.19 1.34
C LEU A 67 -13.67 4.03 0.08
N MET A 68 -14.09 3.57 -1.10
CA MET A 68 -13.95 4.32 -2.35
C MET A 68 -14.89 5.52 -2.46
N GLU A 69 -15.91 5.62 -1.59
CA GLU A 69 -16.74 6.81 -1.45
C GLU A 69 -15.97 7.97 -0.78
N GLU A 70 -14.94 7.66 0.00
CA GLU A 70 -14.05 8.62 0.66
C GLU A 70 -12.82 8.97 -0.19
N ASP A 71 -12.15 10.07 0.14
CA ASP A 71 -10.87 10.45 -0.48
C ASP A 71 -9.71 9.69 0.17
N VAL A 72 -9.58 8.40 -0.17
CA VAL A 72 -8.57 7.48 0.36
C VAL A 72 -7.94 6.67 -0.77
N GLN A 73 -6.68 6.29 -0.55
CA GLN A 73 -5.95 5.37 -1.42
C GLN A 73 -5.61 4.07 -0.70
N ILE A 74 -5.53 2.98 -1.45
CA ILE A 74 -5.28 1.63 -0.94
C ILE A 74 -4.16 0.95 -1.74
N ILE A 75 -3.17 0.38 -1.06
CA ILE A 75 -2.14 -0.49 -1.66
C ILE A 75 -2.30 -1.91 -1.10
N LEU A 76 -2.42 -2.89 -1.99
CA LEU A 76 -2.61 -4.30 -1.66
C LEU A 76 -1.41 -5.10 -2.17
N LEU A 77 -0.52 -5.50 -1.28
CA LEU A 77 0.69 -6.26 -1.61
C LEU A 77 0.60 -7.68 -1.04
N GLY A 78 0.57 -8.68 -1.91
CA GLY A 78 0.50 -10.06 -1.44
C GLY A 78 0.36 -11.10 -2.53
N THR A 79 0.61 -12.35 -2.17
CA THR A 79 0.39 -13.53 -3.02
C THR A 79 -0.30 -14.61 -2.21
N GLY A 80 -0.96 -15.55 -2.87
CA GLY A 80 -1.60 -16.68 -2.20
C GLY A 80 -2.66 -17.37 -3.07
N LYS A 81 -3.85 -17.60 -2.49
CA LYS A 81 -4.91 -18.29 -3.23
C LYS A 81 -5.39 -17.45 -4.40
N LYS A 82 -5.47 -18.06 -5.59
CA LYS A 82 -5.86 -17.38 -6.83
C LYS A 82 -7.18 -16.61 -6.78
N LYS A 83 -8.13 -17.03 -5.93
CA LYS A 83 -9.38 -16.28 -5.73
C LYS A 83 -9.14 -14.90 -5.12
N PHE A 84 -8.22 -14.78 -4.17
CA PHE A 84 -7.90 -13.53 -3.49
C PHE A 84 -7.02 -12.64 -4.37
N GLU A 85 -6.06 -13.24 -5.06
CA GLU A 85 -5.26 -12.53 -6.08
C GLU A 85 -6.15 -11.85 -7.12
N ARG A 86 -7.11 -12.59 -7.69
CA ARG A 86 -8.08 -12.02 -8.64
C ARG A 86 -8.93 -10.91 -8.03
N MET A 87 -9.38 -11.10 -6.79
CA MET A 87 -10.20 -10.09 -6.10
C MET A 87 -9.44 -8.77 -5.90
N LEU A 88 -8.16 -8.83 -5.53
CA LEU A 88 -7.29 -7.66 -5.44
C LEU A 88 -7.12 -6.97 -6.79
N MET A 89 -6.79 -7.73 -7.85
CA MET A 89 -6.66 -7.19 -9.20
C MET A 89 -7.96 -6.53 -9.70
N SER A 90 -9.10 -7.17 -9.48
CA SER A 90 -10.40 -6.59 -9.83
C SER A 90 -10.74 -5.33 -9.04
N ALA A 91 -10.19 -5.13 -7.84
CA ALA A 91 -10.36 -3.88 -7.11
C ALA A 91 -9.57 -2.73 -7.76
N GLU A 92 -8.33 -2.97 -8.19
CA GLU A 92 -7.54 -2.00 -8.97
C GLU A 92 -8.22 -1.66 -10.30
N GLU A 93 -8.70 -2.67 -11.04
CA GLU A 93 -9.41 -2.44 -12.32
C GLU A 93 -10.64 -1.53 -12.15
N LYS A 94 -11.37 -1.66 -11.04
CA LYS A 94 -12.55 -0.83 -10.74
C LYS A 94 -12.18 0.58 -10.29
N TYR A 95 -11.03 0.74 -9.62
CA TYR A 95 -10.63 1.99 -8.98
C TYR A 95 -9.16 2.36 -9.28
N PRO A 96 -8.76 2.52 -10.55
CA PRO A 96 -7.35 2.61 -10.95
C PRO A 96 -6.59 3.85 -10.44
N GLY A 97 -7.30 4.87 -9.94
CA GLY A 97 -6.71 6.05 -9.30
C GLY A 97 -6.73 6.04 -7.78
N LYS A 98 -7.32 5.02 -7.15
CA LYS A 98 -7.43 4.90 -5.68
C LYS A 98 -6.87 3.58 -5.16
N VAL A 99 -6.88 2.50 -5.94
CA VAL A 99 -6.43 1.18 -5.51
C VAL A 99 -5.28 0.71 -6.37
N ARG A 100 -4.22 0.20 -5.74
CA ARG A 100 -3.16 -0.55 -6.39
C ARG A 100 -3.08 -1.97 -5.84
N ALA A 101 -3.11 -2.96 -6.72
CA ALA A 101 -2.87 -4.36 -6.38
C ALA A 101 -1.51 -4.83 -6.93
N VAL A 102 -0.61 -5.22 -6.03
CA VAL A 102 0.70 -5.79 -6.35
C VAL A 102 0.70 -7.26 -5.98
N VAL A 103 0.26 -8.11 -6.92
CA VAL A 103 0.16 -9.56 -6.73
C VAL A 103 1.50 -10.26 -7.02
N ARG A 104 2.50 -9.94 -6.22
CA ARG A 104 3.84 -10.56 -6.26
C ARG A 104 4.56 -10.32 -4.96
N PHE A 105 5.59 -11.12 -4.69
CA PHE A 105 6.54 -10.77 -3.64
C PHE A 105 7.36 -9.54 -4.08
N ASN A 106 7.42 -8.51 -3.24
CA ASN A 106 8.25 -7.34 -3.45
C ASN A 106 8.74 -6.79 -2.11
N ALA A 107 9.96 -7.19 -1.72
CA ALA A 107 10.56 -6.75 -0.47
C ALA A 107 10.75 -5.23 -0.44
N ALA A 108 11.27 -4.63 -1.51
CA ALA A 108 11.52 -3.19 -1.58
C ALA A 108 10.24 -2.39 -1.33
N LEU A 109 9.13 -2.76 -1.99
CA LEU A 109 7.84 -2.11 -1.78
C LEU A 109 7.29 -2.34 -0.37
N ALA A 110 7.49 -3.53 0.21
CA ALA A 110 7.06 -3.78 1.59
C ALA A 110 7.79 -2.86 2.59
N HIS A 111 9.09 -2.63 2.38
CA HIS A 111 9.87 -1.65 3.14
C HIS A 111 9.38 -0.21 2.90
N HIS A 112 9.05 0.15 1.66
CA HIS A 112 8.58 1.51 1.37
C HIS A 112 7.21 1.84 1.99
N ILE A 113 6.36 0.83 2.18
CA ILE A 113 5.05 0.99 2.81
C ILE A 113 5.13 1.22 4.33
N MET A 114 6.15 0.68 5.03
CA MET A 114 6.25 0.67 6.50
C MET A 114 7.12 1.78 7.07
#